data_AF-A0A8H6VDN0-F1
#
_entry.id   AF-A0A8H6VDN0-F1
#
_cell.length_a   1.000
_cell.length_b   1.000
_cell.length_c   1.000
_cell.angle_alpha   90.00
_cell.angle_beta   90.00
_cell.angle_gamma   90.00
#
_symmetry.space_group_name_H-M   'P 1'
#
loop_
_entity.id
_entity.type
_entity.pdbx_description
1 polymer ?
#
loop_
_entity_poly.entity_id
_entity_poly.type
_entity_poly.pdbx_seq_one_letter_code
_entity_poly.pdbx_strand_id
1 'polypeptide(L)'
;MPKADEPPHLPFKFTGGFEMSTKRIGGILSIQGVIQMIATILVFPIVNRKLGSLWTYRLVVLSYPMLYFLVPYITLVPDTIKLPCIYLAIFWKVTAQAFAFPSSSIMLANTAPSSKVLGKLNGAAASAASACRAFGPTVSGLMQSAGLSIGTLGLPWWVNVLIAGIGAVISMFMAEEKRRSFDDEKVVPEPPPTASDVAGAAEYGSGMAVAEDANCDNLLTAPNSPLITRFSLDIRRNHTRRDSKT
;
A
#
# COMPACT_ATOMS: atom_id res chain seq x y z
N MET A 1 -24.32 -7.03 16.98
CA MET A 1 -25.64 -7.35 16.41
C MET A 1 -26.26 -8.42 17.27
N PRO A 2 -27.51 -8.24 17.73
CA PRO A 2 -28.22 -9.23 18.53
C PRO A 2 -28.57 -10.48 17.72
N LYS A 3 -28.92 -11.59 18.40
CA LYS A 3 -29.49 -12.79 17.75
C LYS A 3 -30.83 -12.47 17.08
N ALA A 4 -31.11 -13.14 15.96
CA ALA A 4 -32.39 -13.04 15.27
C ALA A 4 -33.47 -13.73 16.11
N ASP A 5 -34.58 -13.03 16.40
CA ASP A 5 -35.77 -13.61 17.05
C ASP A 5 -36.73 -14.26 16.04
N GLU A 6 -36.53 -14.07 14.74
CA GLU A 6 -37.39 -14.64 13.69
C GLU A 6 -36.77 -15.85 12.98
N PRO A 7 -37.58 -16.86 12.62
CA PRO A 7 -37.11 -18.02 11.88
C PRO A 7 -36.58 -17.62 10.49
N PRO A 8 -35.42 -18.16 10.09
CA PRO A 8 -34.79 -17.81 8.83
C PRO A 8 -35.62 -18.24 7.62
N HIS A 9 -35.76 -17.36 6.64
CA HIS A 9 -36.39 -17.68 5.35
C HIS A 9 -35.32 -17.77 4.25
N LEU A 10 -34.99 -19.02 3.94
CA LEU A 10 -34.09 -19.42 2.89
C LEU A 10 -34.62 -18.96 1.51
N PRO A 11 -33.76 -18.68 0.51
CA PRO A 11 -32.29 -18.78 0.52
C PRO A 11 -31.54 -17.46 0.77
N PHE A 12 -32.24 -16.34 1.00
CA PHE A 12 -31.62 -15.01 0.98
C PHE A 12 -31.83 -14.16 2.24
N LYS A 13 -32.54 -14.62 3.28
CA LYS A 13 -32.86 -13.75 4.42
C LYS A 13 -32.59 -14.36 5.79
N PHE A 14 -31.62 -13.76 6.50
CA PHE A 14 -31.10 -14.16 7.81
C PHE A 14 -30.64 -12.89 8.54
N THR A 15 -30.82 -12.77 9.86
CA THR A 15 -30.52 -11.54 10.63
C THR A 15 -29.83 -11.85 11.97
N GLY A 16 -28.70 -12.58 11.98
CA GLY A 16 -27.99 -12.96 13.22
C GLY A 16 -26.58 -12.36 13.36
N GLY A 17 -26.24 -11.85 14.55
CA GLY A 17 -24.88 -11.43 14.94
C GLY A 17 -24.22 -12.28 16.04
N PHE A 18 -22.93 -12.09 16.27
CA PHE A 18 -22.11 -12.91 17.21
C PHE A 18 -22.10 -12.42 18.68
N GLU A 19 -22.80 -11.32 19.04
CA GLU A 19 -22.92 -10.79 20.42
C GLU A 19 -21.64 -10.80 21.29
N MET A 20 -20.48 -10.46 20.72
CA MET A 20 -19.22 -10.40 21.48
C MET A 20 -18.95 -9.01 22.08
N SER A 21 -18.48 -8.97 23.32
CA SER A 21 -18.01 -7.72 23.97
C SER A 21 -16.86 -7.08 23.19
N THR A 22 -16.87 -5.75 23.06
CA THR A 22 -15.82 -4.95 22.39
C THR A 22 -14.41 -5.28 22.90
N LYS A 23 -14.25 -5.56 24.20
CA LYS A 23 -12.97 -5.96 24.80
C LYS A 23 -12.43 -7.27 24.22
N ARG A 24 -13.32 -8.25 23.97
CA ARG A 24 -12.95 -9.54 23.37
C ARG A 24 -12.62 -9.39 21.89
N ILE A 25 -13.39 -8.57 21.16
CA ILE A 25 -13.12 -8.25 19.75
C ILE A 25 -11.73 -7.59 19.62
N GLY A 26 -11.42 -6.63 20.50
CA GLY A 26 -10.10 -6.00 20.55
C GLY A 26 -8.97 -7.01 20.81
N GLY A 27 -9.16 -7.91 21.78
CA GLY A 27 -8.17 -8.98 22.05
C GLY A 27 -7.94 -9.91 20.85
N ILE A 28 -9.00 -10.29 20.14
CA ILE A 28 -8.92 -11.10 18.92
C ILE A 28 -8.15 -10.36 17.82
N LEU A 29 -8.43 -9.07 17.61
CA LEU A 29 -7.72 -8.25 16.62
C LEU A 29 -6.22 -8.11 16.96
N SER A 30 -5.87 -7.96 18.24
CA SER A 30 -4.47 -7.90 18.67
C SER A 30 -3.72 -9.21 18.42
N ILE A 31 -4.30 -10.35 18.81
CA ILE A 31 -3.70 -11.67 18.59
C ILE A 31 -3.58 -11.94 17.09
N GLN A 32 -4.60 -11.59 16.32
CA GLN A 32 -4.59 -11.69 14.86
C GLN A 32 -3.41 -10.93 14.26
N GLY A 33 -3.17 -9.69 14.70
CA GLY A 33 -2.05 -8.88 14.23
C GLY A 33 -0.69 -9.51 14.51
N VAL A 34 -0.48 -10.06 15.71
CA VAL A 34 0.76 -10.76 16.08
C VAL A 34 0.97 -12.00 15.20
N ILE A 35 -0.07 -12.83 15.04
CA ILE A 35 0.00 -14.03 14.19
C ILE A 35 0.34 -13.65 12.74
N GLN A 36 -0.30 -12.61 12.20
CA GLN A 36 -0.05 -12.14 10.84
C GLN A 36 1.38 -11.63 10.68
N MET A 37 1.91 -10.90 11.67
CA MET A 37 3.29 -10.44 11.65
C MET A 37 4.28 -11.60 11.62
N ILE A 38 4.09 -12.61 12.48
CA ILE A 38 4.93 -13.80 12.52
C ILE A 38 4.86 -14.57 11.19
N ALA A 39 3.66 -14.76 10.65
CA ALA A 39 3.46 -15.42 9.35
C ALA A 39 4.18 -14.67 8.21
N THR A 40 4.18 -13.34 8.26
CA THR A 40 4.83 -12.49 7.26
C THR A 40 6.35 -12.50 7.36
N ILE A 41 6.92 -12.58 8.56
CA ILE A 41 8.37 -12.55 8.76
C ILE A 41 9.01 -13.93 8.59
N LEU A 42 8.36 -14.99 9.06
CA LEU A 42 8.94 -16.33 9.10
C LEU A 42 8.42 -17.25 7.99
N VAL A 43 7.10 -17.28 7.79
CA VAL A 43 6.47 -18.26 6.89
C VAL A 43 6.56 -17.80 5.44
N PHE A 44 6.24 -16.54 5.17
CA PHE A 44 6.30 -15.96 3.83
C PHE A 44 7.64 -16.17 3.11
N PRO A 45 8.82 -15.86 3.68
CA PRO A 45 10.08 -16.03 2.93
C PRO A 45 10.36 -17.50 2.57
N ILE A 46 9.96 -18.46 3.41
CA ILE A 46 10.11 -19.89 3.14
C ILE A 46 9.25 -20.30 1.94
N VAL A 47 7.98 -19.86 1.94
CA VAL A 47 7.03 -20.15 0.86
C VAL A 47 7.46 -19.45 -0.43
N ASN A 48 7.81 -18.17 -0.35
CA ASN A 48 8.21 -17.34 -1.48
C ASN A 48 9.49 -17.86 -2.15
N ARG A 49 10.44 -18.42 -1.39
CA ARG A 49 11.64 -19.06 -1.96
C ARG A 49 11.31 -20.33 -2.77
N LYS A 50 10.23 -21.04 -2.43
CA LYS A 50 9.82 -22.26 -3.13
C LYS A 50 8.93 -22.00 -4.34
N LEU A 51 7.99 -21.06 -4.24
CA LEU A 51 6.96 -20.83 -5.26
C LEU A 51 7.24 -19.59 -6.14
N GLY A 52 8.02 -18.63 -5.64
CA GLY A 52 8.19 -17.32 -6.27
C GLY A 52 7.07 -16.33 -5.91
N SER A 53 7.32 -15.06 -6.19
CA SER A 53 6.45 -13.96 -5.74
C SER A 53 5.14 -13.88 -6.50
N LEU A 54 5.20 -14.03 -7.83
CA LEU A 54 4.03 -14.02 -8.71
C LEU A 54 3.08 -15.18 -8.43
N TRP A 55 3.60 -16.41 -8.31
CA TRP A 55 2.76 -17.59 -8.03
C TRP A 55 2.13 -17.53 -6.65
N THR A 56 2.89 -17.10 -5.63
CA THR A 56 2.36 -16.90 -4.27
C THR A 56 1.21 -15.87 -4.29
N TYR A 57 1.41 -14.75 -4.99
CA TYR A 57 0.36 -13.74 -5.16
C TYR A 57 -0.88 -14.28 -5.89
N ARG A 58 -0.69 -14.95 -7.03
CA ARG A 58 -1.78 -15.53 -7.83
C ARG A 58 -2.62 -16.53 -7.04
N LEU A 59 -1.98 -17.48 -6.35
CA LEU A 59 -2.69 -18.48 -5.54
C LEU A 59 -3.56 -17.82 -4.47
N VAL A 60 -2.99 -16.82 -3.80
CA VAL A 60 -3.67 -16.07 -2.75
C VAL A 60 -4.83 -15.26 -3.32
N VAL A 61 -4.63 -14.54 -4.41
CA VAL A 61 -5.68 -13.73 -5.04
C VAL A 61 -6.82 -14.59 -5.59
N LEU A 62 -6.51 -15.72 -6.21
CA LEU A 62 -7.50 -16.70 -6.68
C LEU A 62 -8.28 -17.36 -5.55
N SER A 63 -7.72 -17.39 -4.34
CA SER A 63 -8.36 -17.97 -3.17
C SER A 63 -9.45 -17.07 -2.56
N TYR A 64 -9.35 -15.74 -2.71
CA TYR A 64 -10.29 -14.78 -2.09
C TYR A 64 -11.73 -14.88 -2.58
N PRO A 65 -12.02 -15.03 -3.90
CA PRO A 65 -13.39 -15.22 -4.39
C PRO A 65 -14.06 -16.44 -3.74
N MET A 66 -13.34 -17.57 -3.64
CA MET A 66 -13.84 -18.76 -2.96
C MET A 66 -14.13 -18.47 -1.49
N LEU A 67 -13.17 -17.86 -0.78
CA LEU A 67 -13.35 -17.53 0.63
C LEU A 67 -14.60 -16.66 0.85
N TYR A 68 -14.73 -15.56 0.12
CA TYR A 68 -15.87 -14.63 0.26
C TYR A 68 -17.20 -15.23 -0.16
N PHE A 69 -17.19 -16.15 -1.13
CA PHE A 69 -18.39 -16.90 -1.50
C PHE A 69 -18.84 -17.81 -0.36
N LEU A 70 -17.92 -18.51 0.31
CA LEU A 70 -18.24 -19.46 1.38
C LEU A 70 -18.76 -18.80 2.67
N VAL A 71 -18.23 -17.61 3.05
CA VAL A 71 -18.55 -16.99 4.35
C VAL A 71 -20.05 -16.88 4.68
N PRO A 72 -20.93 -16.35 3.80
CA PRO A 72 -22.35 -16.25 4.13
C PRO A 72 -23.00 -17.62 4.35
N TYR A 73 -22.54 -18.67 3.66
CA TYR A 73 -23.09 -20.03 3.80
C TYR A 73 -22.67 -20.73 5.10
N ILE A 74 -21.58 -20.31 5.74
CA ILE A 74 -21.18 -20.83 7.07
C ILE A 74 -22.29 -20.60 8.11
N THR A 75 -23.14 -19.58 7.91
CA THR A 75 -24.27 -19.32 8.82
C THR A 75 -25.37 -20.39 8.75
N LEU A 76 -25.51 -21.10 7.63
CA LEU A 76 -26.49 -22.18 7.42
C LEU A 76 -26.02 -23.53 7.97
N VAL A 77 -24.75 -23.63 8.36
CA VAL A 77 -24.13 -24.88 8.80
C VAL A 77 -24.55 -25.23 10.25
N PRO A 78 -24.71 -26.52 10.61
CA PRO A 78 -25.05 -26.95 11.97
C PRO A 78 -24.09 -26.40 13.03
N ASP A 79 -24.61 -26.07 14.22
CA ASP A 79 -23.84 -25.41 15.28
C ASP A 79 -22.59 -26.21 15.73
N THR A 80 -22.61 -27.54 15.62
CA THR A 80 -21.49 -28.43 15.93
C THR A 80 -20.25 -28.15 15.07
N ILE A 81 -20.43 -27.80 13.80
CA ILE A 81 -19.32 -27.58 12.85
C ILE A 81 -19.19 -26.11 12.42
N LYS A 82 -20.11 -25.23 12.86
CA LYS A 82 -20.07 -23.79 12.58
C LYS A 82 -18.79 -23.12 13.10
N LEU A 83 -18.42 -23.39 14.36
CA LEU A 83 -17.19 -22.84 14.95
C LEU A 83 -15.90 -23.27 14.20
N PRO A 84 -15.65 -24.56 13.91
CA PRO A 84 -14.46 -24.94 13.16
C PRO A 84 -14.43 -24.34 11.75
N CYS A 85 -15.58 -24.21 11.07
CA CYS A 85 -15.66 -23.52 9.78
C CYS A 85 -15.27 -22.03 9.88
N ILE A 86 -15.70 -21.33 10.93
CA ILE A 86 -15.32 -19.93 11.19
C ILE A 86 -13.81 -19.82 11.43
N TYR A 87 -13.24 -20.68 12.28
CA TYR A 87 -11.80 -20.67 12.54
C TYR A 87 -10.99 -20.96 11.27
N LEU A 88 -11.43 -21.92 10.45
CA LEU A 88 -10.79 -22.22 9.18
C LEU A 88 -10.84 -21.03 8.21
N ALA A 89 -12.00 -20.35 8.09
CA ALA A 89 -12.14 -19.18 7.24
C ALA A 89 -11.26 -18.00 7.70
N ILE A 90 -11.16 -17.77 9.02
CA ILE A 90 -10.28 -16.75 9.59
C ILE A 90 -8.81 -17.10 9.32
N PHE A 91 -8.42 -18.35 9.58
CA PHE A 91 -7.06 -18.82 9.33
C PHE A 91 -6.67 -18.67 7.86
N TRP A 92 -7.55 -19.06 6.94
CA TRP A 92 -7.38 -18.85 5.51
C TRP A 92 -7.20 -17.37 5.18
N LYS A 93 -8.12 -16.51 5.63
CA LYS A 93 -8.07 -15.06 5.40
C LYS A 93 -6.74 -14.46 5.85
N VAL A 94 -6.32 -14.77 7.08
CA VAL A 94 -5.11 -14.19 7.68
C VAL A 94 -3.86 -14.67 6.93
N THR A 95 -3.81 -15.95 6.56
CA THR A 95 -2.69 -16.52 5.79
C THR A 95 -2.60 -15.89 4.40
N ALA A 96 -3.73 -15.81 3.70
CA ALA A 96 -3.84 -15.13 2.41
C ALA A 96 -3.36 -13.67 2.51
N GLN A 97 -3.79 -12.94 3.55
CA GLN A 97 -3.40 -11.56 3.74
C GLN A 97 -1.90 -11.40 4.06
N ALA A 98 -1.32 -12.30 4.85
CA ALA A 98 0.09 -12.30 5.20
C ALA A 98 1.00 -12.51 3.97
N PHE A 99 0.54 -13.28 2.98
CA PHE A 99 1.31 -13.56 1.76
C PHE A 99 1.07 -12.54 0.64
N ALA A 100 -0.14 -11.99 0.53
CA ALA A 100 -0.47 -11.02 -0.53
C ALA A 100 0.40 -9.76 -0.46
N PHE A 101 0.59 -9.20 0.74
CA PHE A 101 1.27 -7.91 0.93
C PHE A 101 2.75 -7.93 0.54
N PRO A 102 3.57 -8.88 1.02
CA PRO A 102 4.98 -8.91 0.66
C PRO A 102 5.19 -9.35 -0.78
N SER A 103 4.39 -10.29 -1.30
CA SER A 103 4.45 -10.67 -2.72
C SER A 103 4.19 -9.49 -3.65
N SER A 104 3.16 -8.68 -3.38
CA SER A 104 2.87 -7.50 -4.22
C SER A 104 3.99 -6.47 -4.16
N SER A 105 4.62 -6.28 -2.99
CA SER A 105 5.77 -5.40 -2.82
C SER A 105 7.00 -5.87 -3.59
N ILE A 106 7.32 -7.18 -3.54
CA ILE A 106 8.44 -7.76 -4.30
C ILE A 106 8.19 -7.66 -5.80
N MET A 107 6.97 -7.97 -6.24
CA MET A 107 6.61 -7.93 -7.65
C MET A 107 6.68 -6.50 -8.20
N LEU A 108 6.25 -5.50 -7.41
CA LEU A 108 6.43 -4.09 -7.73
C LEU A 108 7.92 -3.71 -7.81
N ALA A 109 8.73 -4.22 -6.89
CA ALA A 109 10.17 -3.98 -6.90
C ALA A 109 10.86 -4.58 -8.13
N ASN A 110 10.45 -5.79 -8.55
CA ASN A 110 10.98 -6.45 -9.74
C ASN A 110 10.62 -5.71 -11.03
N THR A 111 9.50 -4.97 -11.06
CA THR A 111 9.08 -4.16 -12.23
C THR A 111 9.78 -2.80 -12.34
N ALA A 112 10.53 -2.38 -11.31
CA ALA A 112 11.18 -1.07 -11.33
C ALA A 112 12.53 -1.12 -12.08
N PRO A 113 12.73 -0.34 -13.15
CA PRO A 113 13.98 -0.34 -13.91
C PRO A 113 15.14 0.34 -13.16
N SER A 114 14.83 1.26 -12.24
CA SER A 114 15.81 2.07 -11.52
C SER A 114 15.27 2.46 -10.14
N SER A 115 16.16 2.70 -9.17
CA SER A 115 15.78 3.01 -7.77
C SER A 115 14.91 4.26 -7.65
N LYS A 116 15.06 5.22 -8.57
CA LYS A 116 14.22 6.42 -8.65
C LYS A 116 12.76 6.09 -9.01
N VAL A 117 12.54 5.09 -9.86
CA VAL A 117 11.20 4.63 -10.26
C VAL A 117 10.57 3.76 -9.18
N LEU A 118 11.38 2.99 -8.45
CA LEU A 118 10.91 2.15 -7.33
C LEU A 118 10.21 2.98 -6.24
N GLY A 119 10.80 4.12 -5.85
CA GLY A 119 10.18 5.02 -4.88
C GLY A 119 8.84 5.59 -5.35
N LYS A 120 8.74 5.95 -6.65
CA LYS A 120 7.49 6.44 -7.25
C LYS A 120 6.41 5.36 -7.32
N LEU A 121 6.78 4.14 -7.72
CA LEU A 121 5.87 2.99 -7.79
C LEU A 121 5.31 2.63 -6.41
N ASN A 122 6.18 2.53 -5.40
CA ASN A 122 5.74 2.24 -4.04
C ASN A 122 4.90 3.39 -3.45
N GLY A 123 5.26 4.64 -3.74
CA GLY A 123 4.45 5.80 -3.40
C GLY A 123 3.04 5.73 -4.00
N ALA A 124 2.93 5.47 -5.31
CA ALA A 124 1.65 5.32 -5.99
C ALA A 124 0.82 4.16 -5.42
N ALA A 125 1.44 3.00 -5.18
CA ALA A 125 0.78 1.85 -4.57
C ALA A 125 0.28 2.15 -3.15
N ALA A 126 1.09 2.82 -2.33
CA ALA A 126 0.73 3.22 -0.98
C ALA A 126 -0.38 4.28 -0.94
N SER A 127 -0.36 5.24 -1.87
CA SER A 127 -1.43 6.24 -2.03
C SER A 127 -2.76 5.58 -2.44
N ALA A 128 -2.73 4.67 -3.41
CA ALA A 128 -3.91 3.89 -3.80
C ALA A 128 -4.44 3.05 -2.63
N ALA A 129 -3.56 2.36 -1.91
CA ALA A 129 -3.94 1.59 -0.72
C ALA A 129 -4.56 2.49 0.37
N SER A 130 -4.02 3.68 0.57
CA SER A 130 -4.55 4.64 1.55
C SER A 130 -5.93 5.17 1.14
N ALA A 131 -6.14 5.50 -0.14
CA ALA A 131 -7.44 5.88 -0.66
C ALA A 131 -8.49 4.77 -0.47
N CYS A 132 -8.13 3.52 -0.80
CA CYS A 132 -9.00 2.37 -0.58
C CYS A 132 -9.34 2.18 0.92
N ARG A 133 -8.38 2.38 1.82
CA ARG A 133 -8.62 2.30 3.27
C ARG A 133 -9.49 3.44 3.79
N ALA A 134 -9.41 4.63 3.20
CA ALA A 134 -10.24 5.77 3.57
C ALA A 134 -11.71 5.55 3.18
N PHE A 135 -11.97 5.10 1.95
CA PHE A 135 -13.33 4.92 1.44
C PHE A 135 -13.93 3.54 1.73
N GLY A 136 -13.10 2.53 1.99
CA GLY A 136 -13.52 1.15 2.22
C GLY A 136 -14.60 1.00 3.30
N PRO A 137 -14.42 1.57 4.51
CA PRO A 137 -15.44 1.53 5.56
C PRO A 137 -16.77 2.14 5.14
N THR A 138 -16.75 3.29 4.46
CA THR A 138 -17.97 3.96 3.97
C THR A 138 -18.71 3.10 2.95
N VAL A 139 -18.02 2.61 1.93
CA VAL A 139 -18.62 1.76 0.89
C VAL A 139 -19.16 0.47 1.51
N SER A 140 -18.37 -0.22 2.33
CA SER A 140 -18.78 -1.46 2.98
C SER A 140 -19.97 -1.26 3.94
N GLY A 141 -20.02 -0.15 4.67
CA GLY A 141 -21.14 0.21 5.53
C GLY A 141 -22.43 0.47 4.75
N LEU A 142 -22.35 1.18 3.61
CA LEU A 142 -23.50 1.38 2.72
C LEU A 142 -24.02 0.05 2.17
N MET A 143 -23.11 -0.84 1.73
CA MET A 143 -23.50 -2.17 1.24
C MET A 143 -24.11 -3.03 2.34
N GLN A 144 -23.57 -2.96 3.56
CA GLN A 144 -24.11 -3.67 4.73
C GLN A 144 -25.50 -3.16 5.10
N SER A 145 -25.70 -1.83 5.08
CA SER A 145 -27.00 -1.20 5.32
C SER A 145 -28.02 -1.62 4.26
N ALA A 146 -27.65 -1.57 2.98
CA ALA A 146 -28.50 -2.03 1.88
C ALA A 146 -28.85 -3.53 2.01
N GLY A 147 -27.89 -4.38 2.38
CA GLY A 147 -28.12 -5.79 2.65
C GLY A 147 -29.14 -6.01 3.77
N LEU A 148 -29.02 -5.28 4.87
CA LEU A 148 -29.98 -5.35 5.99
C LEU A 148 -31.38 -4.89 5.58
N SER A 149 -31.50 -3.82 4.79
CA SER A 149 -32.80 -3.32 4.29
C SER A 149 -33.52 -4.33 3.37
N ILE A 150 -32.76 -5.15 2.65
CA ILE A 150 -33.29 -6.22 1.79
C ILE A 150 -33.48 -7.54 2.59
N GLY A 151 -33.02 -7.57 3.84
CA GLY A 151 -33.02 -8.75 4.72
C GLY A 151 -31.90 -9.75 4.43
N THR A 152 -30.93 -9.42 3.58
CA THR A 152 -29.89 -10.34 3.09
C THR A 152 -28.52 -10.03 3.68
N LEU A 153 -28.00 -10.94 4.52
CA LEU A 153 -26.63 -10.85 5.05
C LEU A 153 -25.53 -11.15 4.02
N GLY A 154 -25.87 -11.84 2.92
CA GLY A 154 -24.91 -12.24 1.89
C GLY A 154 -24.47 -11.13 0.94
N LEU A 155 -25.21 -10.02 0.85
CA LEU A 155 -25.00 -8.99 -0.17
C LEU A 155 -23.60 -8.36 -0.15
N PRO A 156 -23.04 -7.96 1.01
CA PRO A 156 -21.67 -7.45 1.06
C PRO A 156 -20.61 -8.49 0.64
N TRP A 157 -20.87 -9.77 0.94
CA TRP A 157 -19.98 -10.86 0.60
C TRP A 157 -19.95 -11.13 -0.90
N TRP A 158 -21.10 -11.14 -1.57
CA TRP A 158 -21.16 -11.34 -3.03
C TRP A 158 -20.49 -10.19 -3.80
N VAL A 159 -20.60 -8.95 -3.30
CA VAL A 159 -19.88 -7.84 -3.90
C VAL A 159 -18.37 -8.02 -3.72
N ASN A 160 -17.93 -8.49 -2.55
CA ASN A 160 -16.52 -8.85 -2.34
C ASN A 160 -16.07 -9.99 -3.27
N VAL A 161 -16.93 -10.97 -3.59
CA VAL A 161 -16.64 -12.01 -4.60
C VAL A 161 -16.41 -11.37 -5.97
N LEU A 162 -17.24 -10.43 -6.38
CA LEU A 162 -17.07 -9.71 -7.65
C LEU A 162 -15.74 -8.93 -7.69
N ILE A 163 -15.47 -8.13 -6.65
CA ILE A 163 -14.23 -7.33 -6.55
C ILE A 163 -13.00 -8.25 -6.52
N ALA A 164 -13.03 -9.31 -5.72
CA ALA A 164 -11.95 -10.29 -5.67
C ALA A 164 -11.78 -11.04 -7.00
N GLY A 165 -12.88 -11.32 -7.70
CA GLY A 165 -12.89 -11.95 -9.01
C GLY A 165 -12.19 -11.07 -10.06
N ILE A 166 -12.46 -9.77 -10.07
CA ILE A 166 -11.75 -8.81 -10.93
C ILE A 166 -10.26 -8.83 -10.59
N GLY A 167 -9.89 -8.79 -9.31
CA GLY A 167 -8.49 -8.89 -8.88
C GLY A 167 -7.82 -10.20 -9.33
N ALA A 168 -8.53 -11.32 -9.27
CA ALA A 168 -8.05 -12.62 -9.72
C ALA A 168 -7.84 -12.67 -11.24
N VAL A 169 -8.76 -12.11 -12.02
CA VAL A 169 -8.63 -11.97 -13.47
C VAL A 169 -7.42 -11.11 -13.81
N ILE A 170 -7.26 -9.95 -13.17
CA ILE A 170 -6.08 -9.09 -13.37
C ILE A 170 -4.79 -9.86 -13.06
N SER A 171 -4.77 -10.61 -11.96
CA SER A 171 -3.61 -11.40 -11.53
C SER A 171 -3.19 -12.47 -12.56
N MET A 172 -4.14 -13.03 -13.31
CA MET A 172 -3.86 -13.97 -14.42
C MET A 172 -3.10 -13.30 -15.57
N PHE A 173 -3.35 -12.01 -15.83
CA PHE A 173 -2.66 -11.24 -16.88
C PHE A 173 -1.30 -10.70 -16.46
N MET A 174 -0.95 -10.73 -15.17
CA MET A 174 0.34 -10.21 -14.69
C MET A 174 1.48 -11.14 -15.09
N ALA A 175 2.49 -10.65 -15.81
CA ALA A 175 3.74 -11.37 -16.05
C ALA A 175 4.85 -10.82 -15.14
N GLU A 176 5.70 -11.70 -14.62
CA GLU A 176 6.87 -11.29 -13.83
C GLU A 176 8.07 -11.11 -14.77
N GLU A 177 8.53 -9.88 -14.93
CA GLU A 177 9.82 -9.62 -15.58
C GLU A 177 10.95 -10.07 -14.66
N LYS A 178 11.87 -10.87 -15.21
CA LYS A 178 13.01 -11.41 -14.47
C LYS A 178 13.90 -10.25 -14.02
N ARG A 179 14.08 -10.12 -12.68
CA ARG A 179 14.96 -9.18 -11.97
C ARG A 179 16.13 -8.68 -12.83
N ARG A 180 16.02 -7.47 -13.39
CA ARG A 180 17.21 -6.72 -13.83
C ARG A 180 17.95 -6.31 -12.57
N SER A 181 19.16 -6.86 -12.35
CA SER A 181 19.97 -6.45 -11.21
C SER A 181 20.30 -4.97 -11.40
N PHE A 182 20.21 -4.18 -10.33
CA PHE A 182 20.62 -2.76 -10.32
C PHE A 182 22.11 -2.54 -10.67
N ASP A 183 22.85 -3.62 -10.90
CA ASP A 183 24.24 -3.61 -11.36
C ASP A 183 24.38 -3.32 -12.87
N ASP A 184 23.35 -3.57 -13.68
CA ASP A 184 23.41 -3.31 -15.15
C ASP A 184 23.27 -1.82 -15.50
N GLU A 185 22.68 -0.99 -14.63
CA GLU A 185 22.49 0.44 -14.91
C GLU A 185 23.74 1.29 -14.61
N LYS A 186 24.77 0.72 -13.95
CA LYS A 186 26.07 1.40 -13.82
C LYS A 186 26.92 1.33 -15.09
N VAL A 187 26.44 0.67 -16.15
CA VAL A 187 27.15 0.52 -17.43
C VAL A 187 26.30 1.05 -18.59
N VAL A 188 25.88 2.32 -18.51
CA VAL A 188 25.58 3.10 -19.71
C VAL A 188 26.53 4.29 -19.70
N PRO A 189 27.64 4.27 -20.48
CA PRO A 189 28.43 5.47 -20.69
C PRO A 189 27.51 6.52 -21.29
N GLU A 190 27.34 7.66 -20.61
CA GLU A 190 26.76 8.83 -21.27
C GLU A 190 27.54 9.08 -22.56
N PRO A 191 26.89 9.26 -23.72
CA PRO A 191 27.57 9.74 -24.90
C PRO A 191 28.22 11.10 -24.55
N PRO A 192 29.44 11.38 -25.03
CA PRO A 192 30.09 12.65 -24.75
C PRO A 192 29.14 13.80 -25.11
N PRO A 193 29.04 14.84 -24.25
CA PRO A 193 28.07 15.91 -24.43
C PRO A 193 28.23 16.51 -25.83
N THR A 194 27.12 16.61 -26.56
CA THR A 194 27.14 17.20 -27.90
C THR A 194 27.25 18.71 -27.79
N ALA A 195 27.88 19.37 -28.77
CA ALA A 195 28.13 20.82 -28.72
C ALA A 195 26.84 21.66 -28.55
N SER A 196 25.67 21.13 -28.92
CA SER A 196 24.37 21.75 -28.68
C SER A 196 23.95 21.75 -27.21
N ASP A 197 24.34 20.73 -26.43
CA ASP A 197 23.99 20.62 -25.01
C ASP A 197 24.79 21.63 -24.16
N VAL A 198 26.04 21.90 -24.56
CA VAL A 198 26.90 22.90 -23.92
C VAL A 198 26.45 24.32 -24.27
N ALA A 199 25.99 24.55 -25.51
CA ALA A 199 25.45 25.84 -25.93
C ALA A 199 24.12 26.17 -25.21
N GLY A 200 23.22 25.19 -25.08
CA GLY A 200 21.95 25.37 -24.37
C GLY A 200 22.14 25.66 -22.88
N ALA A 201 23.14 25.05 -22.23
CA ALA A 201 23.47 25.34 -20.83
C ALA A 201 24.06 26.74 -20.63
N ALA A 202 24.82 27.25 -21.61
CA ALA A 202 25.39 28.60 -21.56
C ALA A 202 24.33 29.70 -21.75
N GLU A 203 23.36 29.49 -22.66
CA GLU A 203 22.24 30.42 -22.85
C GLU A 203 21.30 30.46 -21.63
N TYR A 204 21.04 29.29 -21.02
CA TYR A 204 20.21 29.21 -19.81
C TYR A 204 20.88 29.86 -18.59
N GLY A 205 22.20 29.69 -18.44
CA GLY A 205 22.99 30.33 -17.39
C GLY A 205 23.08 31.86 -17.54
N SER A 206 23.17 32.36 -18.78
CA SER A 206 23.19 33.80 -19.05
C SER A 206 21.82 34.45 -18.77
N GLY A 207 20.72 33.77 -19.09
CA GLY A 207 19.37 34.24 -18.75
C GLY A 207 19.09 34.32 -17.25
N MET A 208 19.67 33.40 -16.46
CA MET A 208 19.57 33.44 -14.99
C MET A 208 20.37 34.58 -14.37
N ALA A 209 21.58 34.86 -14.88
CA ALA A 209 22.40 35.97 -14.38
C ALA A 209 21.72 37.33 -14.61
N VAL A 210 21.02 37.51 -15.74
CA VAL A 210 20.25 38.73 -16.04
C VAL A 210 19.00 38.85 -15.16
N ALA A 211 18.35 37.73 -14.82
CA ALA A 211 17.20 37.72 -13.92
C ALA A 211 17.58 37.96 -12.45
N GLU A 212 18.79 37.56 -12.03
CA GLU A 212 19.30 37.75 -10.68
C GLU A 212 19.70 39.21 -10.42
N ASP A 213 20.28 39.89 -11.42
CA ASP A 213 20.66 41.32 -11.34
C ASP A 213 19.42 42.22 -11.21
N ALA A 214 18.36 41.93 -11.96
CA ALA A 214 17.09 42.67 -11.88
C ALA A 214 16.33 42.50 -10.54
N ASN A 215 16.62 41.42 -9.80
CA ASN A 215 15.98 41.16 -8.50
C ASN A 215 16.76 41.78 -7.32
N CYS A 216 18.07 41.99 -7.46
CA CYS A 216 18.91 42.67 -6.47
C CYS A 216 18.53 44.14 -6.27
N ASP A 217 18.08 44.84 -7.32
CA ASP A 217 17.66 46.24 -7.23
C ASP A 217 16.34 46.43 -6.44
N ASN A 218 15.44 45.45 -6.48
CA ASN A 218 14.16 45.51 -5.78
C ASN A 218 14.24 45.12 -4.29
N LEU A 219 15.36 44.57 -3.82
CA LEU A 219 15.52 44.07 -2.45
C LEU A 219 16.20 45.07 -1.49
N LEU A 220 16.61 46.24 -1.98
CA LEU A 220 17.27 47.30 -1.19
C LEU A 220 16.31 48.24 -0.41
N THR A 221 14.99 48.00 -0.39
CA THR A 221 14.02 48.94 0.22
C THR A 221 13.20 48.42 1.41
N ALA A 222 13.50 47.25 1.99
CA ALA A 222 12.78 46.77 3.19
C ALA A 222 13.61 46.93 4.48
N PRO A 223 13.25 47.83 5.41
CA PRO A 223 14.04 48.12 6.60
C PRO A 223 13.68 47.21 7.80
N ASN A 224 14.72 46.88 8.57
CA ASN A 224 14.68 46.48 9.99
C ASN A 224 14.18 45.06 10.35
N SER A 225 15.04 44.06 10.18
CA SER A 225 15.03 42.91 11.10
C SER A 225 16.44 42.57 11.61
N PRO A 226 16.67 42.58 12.95
CA PRO A 226 17.99 42.41 13.57
C PRO A 226 18.53 40.95 13.53
N LEU A 227 17.89 40.06 12.76
CA LEU A 227 18.26 38.64 12.71
C LEU A 227 19.36 38.33 11.68
N ILE A 228 19.48 39.10 10.60
CA ILE A 228 20.49 38.85 9.56
C ILE A 228 21.91 39.23 10.03
N THR A 229 22.04 40.24 10.90
CA THR A 229 23.35 40.69 11.39
C THR A 229 24.07 39.63 12.24
N ARG A 230 23.33 38.80 12.99
CA ARG A 230 23.96 37.71 13.77
C ARG A 230 24.41 36.53 12.91
N PHE A 231 23.67 36.19 11.85
CA PHE A 231 24.01 35.07 10.98
C PHE A 231 25.24 35.38 10.11
N SER A 232 25.36 36.62 9.62
CA SER A 232 26.50 37.05 8.81
C SER A 232 27.81 37.16 9.60
N LEU A 233 27.76 37.42 10.92
CA LEU A 233 28.96 37.50 11.76
C LEU A 233 29.55 36.11 12.08
N ASP A 234 28.72 35.08 12.24
CA ASP A 234 29.22 33.72 12.53
C ASP A 234 29.88 33.07 11.31
N ILE A 235 29.38 33.34 10.10
CA ILE A 235 29.99 32.86 8.84
C ILE A 235 31.38 33.50 8.64
N ARG A 236 31.52 34.81 8.91
CA ARG A 236 32.81 35.50 8.75
C ARG A 236 33.86 35.02 9.76
N ARG A 237 33.48 34.71 11.00
CA ARG A 237 34.42 34.22 12.03
C ARG A 237 34.99 32.82 11.72
N ASN A 238 34.21 31.97 11.05
CA ASN A 238 34.65 30.62 10.70
C ASN A 238 35.61 30.58 9.51
N HIS A 239 35.54 31.54 8.60
CA HIS A 239 36.47 31.62 7.46
C HIS A 239 37.88 32.03 7.89
N THR A 240 38.02 33.02 8.77
CA THR A 240 39.34 33.54 9.18
C THR A 240 40.14 32.53 10.02
N ARG A 241 39.49 31.55 10.65
CA ARG A 241 40.17 30.53 11.46
C ARG A 241 40.72 29.36 10.63
N ARG A 242 40.25 29.18 9.39
CA ARG A 242 40.75 28.12 8.48
C ARG A 242 42.02 28.53 7.74
N ASP A 243 42.20 29.81 7.46
CA ASP A 243 43.35 30.30 6.67
C ASP A 243 44.65 30.47 7.49
N SER A 244 44.62 30.26 8.81
CA SER A 244 45.78 30.41 9.71
C SER A 244 46.53 29.11 10.00
N LYS A 245 46.16 27.97 9.40
CA LYS A 245 46.74 26.65 9.72
C LYS A 245 47.36 25.89 8.55
N THR A 246 47.78 26.58 7.50
CA THR A 246 48.57 25.99 6.40
C THR A 246 49.76 26.86 6.08
#